data_AF-A0A195EKG6-F1
#
_entry.id   AF-A0A195EKG6-F1
#
_cell.length_a   1.000
_cell.length_b   1.000
_cell.length_c   1.000
_cell.angle_alpha   90.00
_cell.angle_beta   90.00
_cell.angle_gamma   90.00
#
_symmetry.space_group_name_H-M   'P 1'
#
loop_
_entity.id
_entity.type
_entity.pdbx_description
1 polymer ?
#
loop_
_entity_poly.entity_id
_entity_poly.type
_entity_poly.pdbx_seq_one_letter_code
_entity_poly.pdbx_strand_id
1 'polypeptide(L)'
;MKLFARPKCFSEALRLVTILSCLLGFRAFEYPRGYSRPILSFIYFLFMYGTFYSGAFRIQEKFYANNVKMLRMEYVLYQLLSHLFIVSIIFKMFLGWWHTKKFKVCYKKIFEIDKTLRQLGLSVNYDRLYFVTIGIITVWITTAFIISTMLFVQLQIHTNIFTSIYIILVHMYALITIGINTFEFCIFVKYLEIKFKLVNQLLSENLTNLSTKEIKLGVFELTEKDYANTKKRKHILSMKMIFRRRRRVQQIHLELCKISKIVCTVFGIQIAWEIGEIIMFLIGALYNLYVRFIIQQYKVKNWANQTTFALAICFLCIVKAVPLSRICKYAAVEGNKTIEIIHAINGCDANTNIQEEVCFCYTIKLYIYRMFKGVKTLDLPGKMTFFKEMFRTKVLRYKKIYL
;
A
#
# COMPACT_ATOMS: atom_id res chain seq x y z
N MET A 1 15.58 -17.92 -18.08
CA MET A 1 14.50 -16.94 -17.73
C MET A 1 15.17 -15.60 -17.41
N LYS A 2 14.97 -14.54 -18.19
CA LYS A 2 15.67 -13.24 -17.96
C LYS A 2 15.02 -12.48 -16.79
N LEU A 3 15.38 -12.80 -15.55
CA LEU A 3 14.85 -12.16 -14.32
C LEU A 3 15.15 -10.65 -14.21
N PHE A 4 16.18 -10.18 -14.91
CA PHE A 4 16.59 -8.77 -14.93
C PHE A 4 16.32 -8.07 -16.27
N ALA A 5 15.42 -8.62 -17.09
CA ALA A 5 14.98 -7.91 -18.28
C ALA A 5 14.18 -6.65 -17.87
N ARG A 6 14.49 -5.53 -18.53
CA ARG A 6 13.79 -4.24 -18.36
C ARG A 6 12.28 -4.43 -18.55
N PRO A 7 11.43 -4.08 -17.56
CA PRO A 7 10.01 -4.36 -17.63
C PRO A 7 9.31 -3.48 -18.67
N LYS A 8 8.56 -4.11 -19.58
CA LYS A 8 7.80 -3.43 -20.64
C LYS A 8 6.42 -2.98 -20.17
N CYS A 9 5.93 -3.57 -19.07
CA CYS A 9 4.62 -3.27 -18.49
C CYS A 9 4.64 -3.43 -16.97
N PHE A 10 3.62 -2.87 -16.31
CA PHE A 10 3.49 -2.92 -14.85
C PHE A 10 3.42 -4.36 -14.31
N SER A 11 2.76 -5.28 -15.03
CA SER A 11 2.63 -6.67 -14.60
C SER A 11 3.97 -7.42 -14.58
N GLU A 12 4.92 -7.06 -15.45
CA GLU A 12 6.29 -7.59 -15.43
C GLU A 12 7.06 -7.05 -14.22
N ALA A 13 6.94 -5.75 -13.91
CA ALA A 13 7.58 -5.15 -12.74
C ALA A 13 7.07 -5.76 -11.42
N LEU A 14 5.78 -6.11 -11.35
CA LEU A 14 5.14 -6.68 -10.16
C LEU A 14 5.19 -8.23 -10.11
N ARG A 15 5.80 -8.86 -11.12
CA ARG A 15 5.84 -10.32 -11.24
C ARG A 15 6.54 -10.98 -10.07
N LEU A 16 7.70 -10.45 -9.66
CA LEU A 16 8.49 -11.00 -8.57
C LEU A 16 7.66 -11.04 -7.27
N VAL A 17 7.02 -9.92 -6.94
CA VAL A 17 6.22 -9.79 -5.73
C VAL A 17 4.99 -10.70 -5.79
N THR A 18 4.35 -10.80 -6.95
CA THR A 18 3.19 -11.70 -7.13
C THR A 18 3.58 -13.17 -6.95
N ILE A 19 4.74 -13.59 -7.47
CA ILE A 19 5.27 -14.95 -7.29
C ILE A 19 5.55 -15.19 -5.81
N LEU A 20 6.23 -14.26 -5.14
CA LEU A 20 6.51 -14.36 -3.70
C LEU A 20 5.21 -14.44 -2.90
N SER A 21 4.19 -13.64 -3.22
CA SER A 21 2.88 -13.70 -2.57
C SER A 21 2.16 -15.03 -2.78
N CYS A 22 2.28 -15.65 -3.95
CA CYS A 22 1.78 -17.00 -4.17
C CYS A 22 2.57 -18.04 -3.35
N LEU A 23 3.90 -17.96 -3.32
CA LEU A 23 4.76 -18.86 -2.54
C LEU A 23 4.50 -18.75 -1.04
N LEU A 24 4.10 -17.57 -0.54
CA LEU A 24 3.75 -17.37 0.86
C LEU A 24 2.29 -17.72 1.18
N GLY A 25 1.52 -18.20 0.19
CA GLY A 25 0.12 -18.60 0.40
C GLY A 25 -0.88 -17.45 0.50
N PHE A 26 -0.48 -16.20 0.20
CA PHE A 26 -1.40 -15.07 0.16
C PHE A 26 -2.34 -15.08 -1.02
N ARG A 27 -2.00 -15.79 -2.09
CA ARG A 27 -2.76 -15.77 -3.33
C ARG A 27 -2.96 -17.17 -3.86
N ALA A 28 -4.04 -17.33 -4.62
CA ALA A 28 -4.26 -18.59 -5.31
C ALA A 28 -3.16 -18.84 -6.35
N PHE A 29 -2.56 -20.03 -6.30
CA PHE A 29 -1.66 -20.52 -7.32
C PHE A 29 -2.33 -20.52 -8.69
N GLU A 30 -1.58 -20.04 -9.67
CA GLU A 30 -1.91 -20.12 -11.08
C GLU A 30 -0.88 -21.01 -11.75
N TYR A 31 -1.27 -22.26 -12.01
CA TYR A 31 -0.43 -23.21 -12.73
C TYR A 31 -1.30 -24.14 -13.59
N PRO A 32 -1.16 -24.11 -14.94
CA PRO A 32 -0.39 -23.17 -15.74
C PRO A 32 -0.96 -21.74 -15.70
N ARG A 33 -0.19 -20.75 -16.20
CA ARG A 33 -0.53 -19.32 -16.11
C ARG A 33 -1.94 -19.04 -16.66
N GLY A 34 -2.77 -18.34 -15.89
CA GLY A 34 -4.16 -18.04 -16.24
C GLY A 34 -5.19 -19.03 -15.68
N TYR A 35 -4.77 -20.21 -15.25
CA TYR A 35 -5.65 -21.22 -14.64
C TYR A 35 -5.47 -21.25 -13.13
N SER A 36 -6.44 -20.66 -12.41
CA SER A 36 -6.44 -20.64 -10.94
C SER A 36 -6.75 -22.04 -10.41
N ARG A 37 -5.93 -22.57 -9.49
CA ARG A 37 -6.22 -23.82 -8.77
C ARG A 37 -6.62 -23.53 -7.32
N PRO A 38 -7.87 -23.11 -7.05
CA PRO A 38 -8.28 -22.65 -5.72
C PRO A 38 -8.16 -23.74 -4.65
N ILE A 39 -8.47 -24.99 -4.99
CA ILE A 39 -8.40 -26.13 -4.06
C ILE A 39 -6.95 -26.39 -3.63
N LEU A 40 -6.02 -26.55 -4.59
CA LEU A 40 -4.61 -26.75 -4.28
C LEU A 40 -4.02 -25.58 -3.48
N SER A 41 -4.45 -24.35 -3.81
CA SER A 41 -4.04 -23.15 -3.09
C SER A 41 -4.55 -23.12 -1.66
N PHE A 42 -5.77 -23.60 -1.44
CA PHE A 42 -6.36 -23.69 -0.10
C PHE A 42 -5.66 -24.75 0.75
N ILE A 43 -5.35 -25.92 0.18
CA ILE A 43 -4.55 -26.96 0.85
C ILE A 43 -3.18 -26.40 1.25
N TYR A 44 -2.50 -25.70 0.34
CA TYR A 44 -1.21 -25.06 0.63
C TYR A 44 -1.33 -23.98 1.71
N PHE A 45 -2.37 -23.14 1.63
CA PHE A 45 -2.66 -22.15 2.66
C PHE A 45 -2.85 -22.78 4.03
N LEU A 46 -3.61 -23.87 4.15
CA LEU A 46 -3.81 -24.60 5.41
C LEU A 46 -2.51 -25.22 5.92
N PHE A 47 -1.67 -25.74 5.02
CA PHE A 47 -0.34 -26.26 5.37
C PHE A 47 0.57 -25.17 5.93
N MET A 48 0.68 -24.03 5.24
CA MET A 48 1.46 -22.87 5.71
C MET A 48 0.91 -22.28 7.01
N TYR A 49 -0.41 -22.28 7.17
CA TYR A 49 -1.08 -21.88 8.40
C TYR A 49 -0.70 -22.80 9.56
N GLY A 50 -0.79 -24.13 9.37
CA GLY A 50 -0.48 -25.10 10.40
C GLY A 50 0.99 -25.09 10.83
N THR A 51 1.92 -24.97 9.87
CA THR A 51 3.36 -24.85 10.16
C THR A 51 3.68 -23.55 10.90
N PHE A 52 3.10 -22.43 10.47
CA PHE A 52 3.27 -21.14 11.15
C PHE A 52 2.69 -21.16 12.57
N TYR A 53 1.45 -21.62 12.74
CA TYR A 53 0.76 -21.63 14.03
C TYR A 53 1.48 -22.53 15.05
N SER A 54 1.84 -23.75 14.65
CA SER A 54 2.62 -24.67 15.49
C SER A 54 4.00 -24.11 15.82
N GLY A 55 4.64 -23.45 14.86
CA GLY A 55 5.90 -22.72 15.06
C GLY A 55 5.79 -21.60 16.09
N ALA A 56 4.79 -20.73 15.93
CA ALA A 56 4.55 -19.60 16.82
C ALA A 56 4.26 -20.05 18.27
N PHE A 57 3.47 -21.11 18.44
CA PHE A 57 3.19 -21.67 19.77
C PHE A 57 4.47 -22.21 20.43
N ARG A 58 5.32 -22.94 19.69
CA ARG A 58 6.60 -23.45 20.21
C ARG A 58 7.57 -22.33 20.57
N ILE A 59 7.58 -21.24 19.80
CA ILE A 59 8.36 -20.03 20.14
C ILE A 59 7.85 -19.46 21.47
N GLN A 60 6.52 -19.37 21.62
CA GLN A 60 5.91 -18.84 22.82
C GLN A 60 6.29 -19.65 24.08
N GLU A 61 6.22 -20.97 23.99
CA GLU A 61 6.52 -21.87 25.09
C GLU A 61 8.01 -21.86 25.44
N LYS A 62 8.91 -22.17 24.48
CA LYS A 62 10.33 -22.37 24.80
C LYS A 62 11.08 -21.07 25.07
N PHE A 63 10.78 -20.02 24.33
CA PHE A 63 11.56 -18.79 24.44
C PHE A 63 11.12 -17.94 25.63
N TYR A 64 9.81 -17.87 25.94
CA TYR A 64 9.33 -16.98 27.00
C TYR A 64 9.13 -17.65 28.35
N ALA A 65 8.79 -18.94 28.40
CA ALA A 65 8.64 -19.62 29.70
C ALA A 65 9.99 -19.80 30.41
N ASN A 66 11.07 -20.03 29.65
CA ASN A 66 12.36 -20.43 30.24
C ASN A 66 13.43 -19.33 30.32
N ASN A 67 13.43 -18.31 29.45
CA ASN A 67 14.62 -17.45 29.30
C ASN A 67 14.53 -16.05 29.95
N VAL A 68 13.34 -15.55 30.30
CA VAL A 68 13.25 -14.16 30.80
C VAL A 68 12.47 -14.09 32.10
N LYS A 69 13.17 -13.77 33.19
CA LYS A 69 12.56 -13.27 34.44
C LYS A 69 11.97 -11.88 34.17
N MET A 70 10.88 -11.81 33.41
CA MET A 70 10.13 -10.57 33.19
C MET A 70 9.23 -10.28 34.39
N LEU A 71 8.92 -9.01 34.59
CA LEU A 71 7.87 -8.63 35.53
C LEU A 71 6.52 -9.17 35.04
N ARG A 72 5.60 -9.48 35.98
CA ARG A 72 4.27 -10.04 35.67
C ARG A 72 3.52 -9.24 34.60
N MET A 73 3.62 -7.91 34.63
CA MET A 73 2.95 -7.03 33.66
C MET A 73 3.61 -7.03 32.27
N GLU A 74 4.95 -7.07 32.20
CA GLU A 74 5.67 -7.15 30.92
C GLU A 74 5.36 -8.47 30.21
N TYR A 75 5.30 -9.57 30.96
CA TYR A 75 4.92 -10.88 30.44
C TYR A 75 3.50 -10.87 29.83
N VAL A 76 2.52 -10.30 30.54
CA VAL A 76 1.14 -10.18 30.05
C VAL A 76 1.07 -9.32 28.78
N LEU A 77 1.75 -8.18 28.75
CA LEU A 77 1.80 -7.30 27.58
C LEU A 77 2.43 -8.02 26.38
N TYR A 78 3.52 -8.75 26.62
CA TYR A 78 4.21 -9.51 25.59
C TYR A 78 3.34 -10.62 25.02
N GLN A 79 2.69 -11.38 25.89
CA GLN A 79 1.78 -12.45 25.50
C GLN A 79 0.64 -11.88 24.64
N LEU A 80 0.04 -10.76 25.04
CA LEU A 80 -1.00 -10.10 24.25
C LEU A 80 -0.50 -9.67 22.87
N LEU A 81 0.68 -9.03 22.80
CA LEU A 81 1.29 -8.60 21.52
C LEU A 81 1.60 -9.79 20.60
N SER A 82 2.08 -10.91 21.16
CA SER A 82 2.34 -12.14 20.42
C SER A 82 1.05 -12.71 19.80
N HIS A 83 -0.04 -12.77 20.58
CA HIS A 83 -1.34 -13.23 20.08
C HIS A 83 -1.88 -12.31 18.97
N LEU A 84 -1.80 -10.99 19.16
CA LEU A 84 -2.22 -10.01 18.15
C LEU A 84 -1.43 -10.17 16.84
N PHE A 85 -0.13 -10.44 16.93
CA PHE A 85 0.74 -10.66 15.79
C PHE A 85 0.39 -11.96 15.04
N ILE A 86 0.13 -13.05 15.75
CA ILE A 86 -0.32 -14.32 15.16
C ILE A 86 -1.66 -14.10 14.43
N VAL A 87 -2.64 -13.48 15.09
CA VAL A 87 -3.95 -13.16 14.52
C VAL A 87 -3.81 -12.30 13.26
N SER A 88 -2.90 -11.32 13.28
CA SER A 88 -2.63 -10.45 12.13
C SER A 88 -2.15 -11.21 10.91
N ILE A 89 -1.20 -12.14 11.09
CA ILE A 89 -0.67 -12.95 9.99
C ILE A 89 -1.79 -13.79 9.38
N ILE A 90 -2.56 -14.47 10.22
CA ILE A 90 -3.71 -15.28 9.80
C ILE A 90 -4.70 -14.43 9.02
N PHE A 91 -5.05 -13.27 9.56
CA PHE A 91 -5.98 -12.32 8.96
C PHE A 91 -5.47 -11.80 7.60
N LYS A 92 -4.17 -11.47 7.49
CA LYS A 92 -3.54 -11.03 6.24
C LYS A 92 -3.56 -12.15 5.19
N MET A 93 -3.21 -13.38 5.57
CA MET A 93 -3.25 -14.52 4.66
C MET A 93 -4.69 -14.78 4.16
N PHE A 94 -5.67 -14.77 5.06
CA PHE A 94 -7.09 -14.97 4.72
C PHE A 94 -7.60 -13.89 3.76
N LEU A 95 -7.34 -12.61 4.06
CA LEU A 95 -7.77 -11.50 3.22
C LEU A 95 -7.08 -11.50 1.84
N GLY A 96 -5.80 -11.86 1.78
CA GLY A 96 -5.08 -12.01 0.51
C GLY A 96 -5.74 -13.06 -0.38
N TRP A 97 -6.05 -14.23 0.19
CA TRP A 97 -6.70 -15.31 -0.53
C TRP A 97 -8.11 -14.90 -0.99
N TRP A 98 -8.92 -14.35 -0.07
CA TRP A 98 -10.29 -13.89 -0.34
C TRP A 98 -10.35 -12.86 -1.46
N HIS A 99 -9.41 -11.92 -1.50
CA HIS A 99 -9.40 -10.84 -2.49
C HIS A 99 -8.71 -11.19 -3.81
N THR A 100 -8.21 -12.41 -4.00
CA THR A 100 -7.50 -12.83 -5.21
C THR A 100 -8.30 -12.56 -6.50
N LYS A 101 -9.62 -12.80 -6.52
CA LYS A 101 -10.45 -12.50 -7.71
C LYS A 101 -10.50 -11.01 -8.05
N LYS A 102 -10.74 -10.15 -7.05
CA LYS A 102 -10.76 -8.68 -7.23
C LYS A 102 -9.41 -8.16 -7.68
N PHE A 103 -8.35 -8.77 -7.16
CA PHE A 103 -6.98 -8.45 -7.52
C PHE A 103 -6.70 -8.75 -9.00
N LYS A 104 -7.15 -9.89 -9.55
CA LYS A 104 -7.01 -10.18 -10.99
C LYS A 104 -7.74 -9.16 -11.87
N VAL A 105 -8.96 -8.77 -11.49
CA VAL A 105 -9.71 -7.72 -12.20
C VAL A 105 -8.95 -6.39 -12.18
N CYS A 106 -8.33 -6.05 -11.06
CA CYS A 106 -7.48 -4.87 -10.92
C CYS A 106 -6.34 -4.87 -11.95
N TYR A 107 -5.62 -5.99 -12.11
CA TYR A 107 -4.51 -6.09 -13.08
C TYR A 107 -4.98 -5.93 -14.51
N LYS A 108 -6.10 -6.56 -14.85
CA LYS A 108 -6.65 -6.47 -16.19
C LYS A 108 -6.96 -5.02 -16.54
N LYS A 109 -7.61 -4.29 -15.63
CA LYS A 109 -7.89 -2.86 -15.80
C LYS A 109 -6.62 -2.01 -15.89
N ILE A 110 -5.60 -2.28 -15.07
CA ILE A 110 -4.31 -1.59 -15.16
C ILE A 110 -3.69 -1.78 -16.54
N PHE A 111 -3.69 -3.00 -17.07
CA PHE A 111 -3.15 -3.30 -18.39
C PHE A 111 -3.92 -2.57 -19.51
N GLU A 112 -5.25 -2.50 -19.42
CA GLU A 112 -6.08 -1.76 -20.37
C GLU A 112 -5.79 -0.25 -20.34
N ILE A 113 -5.60 0.34 -19.15
CA ILE A 113 -5.20 1.74 -19.00
C ILE A 113 -3.80 1.98 -19.58
N ASP A 114 -2.85 1.07 -19.34
CA ASP A 114 -1.50 1.18 -19.90
C ASP A 114 -1.53 1.17 -21.42
N LYS A 115 -2.38 0.33 -22.03
CA LYS A 115 -2.58 0.27 -23.48
C LYS A 115 -3.19 1.57 -24.01
N THR A 116 -4.21 2.12 -23.36
CA THR A 116 -4.88 3.36 -23.80
C THR A 116 -3.98 4.58 -23.65
N LEU A 117 -3.20 4.69 -22.56
CA LEU A 117 -2.20 5.76 -22.40
C LEU A 117 -1.10 5.68 -23.46
N ARG A 118 -0.65 4.47 -23.82
CA ARG A 118 0.32 4.29 -24.92
C ARG A 118 -0.24 4.72 -26.27
N GLN A 119 -1.52 4.43 -26.54
CA GLN A 119 -2.21 4.91 -27.75
C GLN A 119 -2.38 6.44 -27.78
N LEU A 120 -2.35 7.11 -26.63
CA LEU A 120 -2.34 8.57 -26.52
C LEU A 120 -0.95 9.20 -26.67
N GLY A 121 0.08 8.40 -26.95
CA GLY A 121 1.46 8.84 -27.15
C GLY A 121 2.28 8.93 -25.86
N LEU A 122 1.75 8.50 -24.72
CA LEU A 122 2.50 8.51 -23.46
C LEU A 122 3.12 7.14 -23.18
N SER A 123 4.45 7.08 -23.30
CA SER A 123 5.22 5.97 -22.77
C SER A 123 5.52 6.22 -21.29
N VAL A 124 5.07 5.31 -20.43
CA VAL A 124 5.47 5.34 -19.01
C VAL A 124 6.84 4.69 -18.87
N ASN A 125 7.77 5.42 -18.26
CA ASN A 125 9.06 4.87 -17.87
C ASN A 125 8.88 4.03 -16.59
N TYR A 126 8.81 2.71 -16.75
CA TYR A 126 8.70 1.76 -15.63
C TYR A 126 10.04 1.49 -14.94
N ASP A 127 11.16 1.95 -15.50
CA ASP A 127 12.49 1.64 -14.98
C ASP A 127 12.71 2.27 -13.63
N ARG A 128 12.31 3.54 -13.48
CA ARG A 128 12.39 4.22 -12.20
C ARG A 128 11.60 3.47 -11.12
N LEU A 129 10.40 2.98 -11.46
CA LEU A 129 9.59 2.19 -10.52
C LEU A 129 10.29 0.86 -10.20
N TYR A 130 10.79 0.16 -11.21
CA TYR A 130 11.48 -1.11 -11.08
C TYR A 130 12.75 -1.02 -10.23
N PHE A 131 13.61 -0.02 -10.46
CA PHE A 131 14.81 0.19 -9.66
C PHE A 131 14.48 0.54 -8.21
N VAL A 132 13.46 1.37 -7.97
CA VAL A 132 12.99 1.67 -6.60
C VAL A 132 12.46 0.39 -5.94
N THR A 133 11.68 -0.42 -6.66
CA THR A 133 11.16 -1.71 -6.18
C THR A 133 12.30 -2.67 -5.83
N ILE A 134 13.30 -2.84 -6.70
CA ILE A 134 14.48 -3.67 -6.41
C ILE A 134 15.22 -3.15 -5.19
N GLY A 135 15.51 -1.84 -5.13
CA GLY A 135 16.23 -1.26 -4.01
C GLY A 135 15.54 -1.52 -2.67
N ILE A 136 14.22 -1.37 -2.61
CA ILE A 136 13.44 -1.67 -1.40
C ILE A 136 13.51 -3.16 -1.05
N ILE A 137 13.37 -4.06 -2.03
CA ILE A 137 13.46 -5.51 -1.80
C ILE A 137 14.85 -5.89 -1.29
N THR A 138 15.91 -5.35 -1.87
CA THR A 138 17.29 -5.58 -1.42
C THR A 138 17.48 -5.12 0.02
N VAL A 139 17.11 -3.88 0.36
CA VAL A 139 17.20 -3.35 1.73
C VAL A 139 16.42 -4.20 2.72
N TRP A 140 15.25 -4.69 2.31
CA TRP A 140 14.42 -5.53 3.15
C TRP A 140 15.02 -6.93 3.35
N ILE A 141 15.55 -7.57 2.30
CA ILE A 141 16.26 -8.86 2.40
C ILE A 141 17.50 -8.73 3.29
N THR A 142 18.33 -7.70 3.10
CA THR A 142 19.52 -7.49 3.93
C THR A 142 19.16 -7.26 5.39
N THR A 143 18.10 -6.49 5.66
CA THR A 143 17.60 -6.26 7.02
C THR A 143 17.10 -7.56 7.66
N ALA A 144 16.34 -8.35 6.92
CA ALA A 144 15.81 -9.62 7.39
C ALA A 144 16.93 -10.64 7.67
N PHE A 145 17.99 -10.65 6.85
CA PHE A 145 19.17 -11.46 7.06
C PHE A 145 19.92 -11.06 8.34
N ILE A 146 20.16 -9.76 8.55
CA ILE A 146 20.80 -9.24 9.78
C ILE A 146 19.99 -9.65 11.02
N ILE A 147 18.68 -9.42 11.02
CA ILE A 147 17.80 -9.81 12.13
C ILE A 147 17.87 -11.33 12.38
N SER A 148 17.88 -12.14 11.32
CA SER A 148 18.01 -13.59 11.44
C SER A 148 19.33 -14.01 12.07
N THR A 149 20.44 -13.40 11.68
CA THR A 149 21.76 -13.71 12.26
C THR A 149 21.83 -13.32 13.74
N MET A 150 21.26 -12.16 14.11
CA MET A 150 21.22 -11.74 15.51
C MET A 150 20.35 -12.67 16.35
N LEU A 151 19.17 -13.06 15.84
CA LEU A 151 18.30 -14.02 16.51
C LEU A 151 18.95 -15.41 16.62
N PHE A 152 19.69 -15.85 15.60
CA PHE A 152 20.41 -17.12 15.64
C PHE A 152 21.46 -17.16 16.74
N VAL A 153 22.33 -16.16 16.80
CA VAL A 153 23.37 -16.05 17.84
C VAL A 153 22.72 -16.04 19.23
N GLN A 154 21.62 -15.31 19.40
CA GLN A 154 20.91 -15.25 20.68
C GLN A 154 20.26 -16.60 21.05
N LEU A 155 19.68 -17.32 20.08
CA LEU A 155 19.00 -18.59 20.31
C LEU A 155 19.98 -19.74 20.57
N GLN A 156 21.16 -19.72 19.96
CA GLN A 156 22.17 -20.78 20.08
C GLN A 156 22.70 -20.95 21.51
N ILE A 157 22.66 -19.88 22.32
CA ILE A 157 23.07 -19.92 23.73
C ILE A 157 22.14 -20.82 24.56
N HIS A 158 20.87 -20.96 24.16
CA HIS A 158 19.81 -21.52 25.01
C HIS A 158 19.13 -22.76 24.43
N THR A 159 19.33 -23.07 23.15
CA THR A 159 18.54 -24.09 22.45
C THR A 159 19.37 -24.91 21.48
N ASN A 160 18.92 -26.15 21.21
CA ASN A 160 19.51 -27.01 20.19
C ASN A 160 19.42 -26.35 18.80
N ILE A 161 20.48 -26.49 18.01
CA ILE A 161 20.65 -25.89 16.68
C ILE A 161 19.41 -26.10 15.78
N PHE A 162 18.85 -27.31 15.72
CA PHE A 162 17.65 -27.61 14.92
C PHE A 162 16.41 -26.82 15.37
N THR A 163 16.23 -26.64 16.68
CA THR A 163 15.12 -25.84 17.21
C THR A 163 15.34 -24.36 16.89
N SER A 164 16.56 -23.86 17.00
CA SER A 164 16.90 -22.47 16.67
C SER A 164 16.63 -22.19 15.18
N ILE A 165 17.07 -23.07 14.28
CA ILE A 165 16.82 -22.96 12.83
C ILE A 165 15.32 -22.93 12.55
N TYR A 166 14.54 -23.84 13.14
CA TYR A 166 13.09 -23.87 12.97
C TYR A 166 12.41 -22.58 13.44
N ILE A 167 12.79 -22.07 14.61
CA ILE A 167 12.27 -20.81 15.16
C ILE A 167 12.58 -19.63 14.21
N ILE A 168 13.80 -19.56 13.67
CA ILE A 168 14.19 -18.52 12.73
C ILE A 168 13.39 -18.61 11.44
N LEU A 169 13.18 -19.81 10.90
CA LEU A 169 12.36 -20.00 9.69
C LEU A 169 10.94 -19.50 9.90
N VAL A 170 10.30 -19.83 11.03
CA VAL A 170 8.96 -19.35 11.39
C VAL A 170 8.93 -17.83 11.55
N HIS A 171 9.92 -17.26 12.26
CA HIS A 171 10.02 -15.83 12.45
C HIS A 171 10.26 -15.08 11.13
N MET A 172 11.12 -15.63 10.26
CA MET A 172 11.38 -15.07 8.94
C MET A 172 10.13 -15.13 8.08
N TYR A 173 9.43 -16.26 8.04
CA TYR A 173 8.15 -16.36 7.36
C TYR A 173 7.18 -15.27 7.81
N ALA A 174 7.10 -15.01 9.12
CA ALA A 174 6.26 -13.95 9.69
C ALA A 174 6.65 -12.55 9.19
N LEU A 175 7.95 -12.21 9.24
CA LEU A 175 8.48 -10.93 8.77
C LEU A 175 8.24 -10.73 7.26
N ILE A 176 8.44 -11.79 6.48
CA ILE A 176 8.20 -11.83 5.03
C ILE A 176 6.72 -11.60 4.72
N THR A 177 5.86 -12.32 5.42
CA THR A 177 4.40 -12.21 5.31
C THR A 177 3.91 -10.79 5.60
N ILE A 178 4.42 -10.17 6.65
CA ILE A 178 4.04 -8.81 7.03
C ILE A 178 4.63 -7.78 6.08
N GLY A 179 5.87 -7.96 5.61
CA GLY A 179 6.53 -7.04 4.70
C GLY A 179 5.91 -7.01 3.30
N ILE A 180 5.59 -8.19 2.74
CA ILE A 180 5.15 -8.28 1.34
C ILE A 180 3.83 -7.57 1.09
N ASN A 181 2.88 -7.65 2.02
CA ASN A 181 1.58 -7.02 1.86
C ASN A 181 1.67 -5.48 1.85
N THR A 182 2.46 -4.90 2.76
CA THR A 182 2.77 -3.46 2.75
C THR A 182 3.45 -3.07 1.45
N PHE A 183 4.39 -3.89 1.00
CA PHE A 183 5.19 -3.61 -0.18
C PHE A 183 4.34 -3.62 -1.46
N GLU A 184 3.47 -4.60 -1.63
CA GLU A 184 2.51 -4.65 -2.73
C GLU A 184 1.64 -3.41 -2.76
N PHE A 185 1.06 -3.04 -1.62
CA PHE A 185 0.27 -1.83 -1.50
C PHE A 185 1.06 -0.58 -1.90
N CYS A 186 2.29 -0.42 -1.40
CA CYS A 186 3.18 0.69 -1.78
C CYS A 186 3.43 0.75 -3.29
N ILE A 187 3.64 -0.40 -3.96
CA ILE A 187 3.81 -0.44 -5.42
C ILE A 187 2.54 0.02 -6.14
N PHE A 188 1.36 -0.43 -5.71
CA PHE A 188 0.09 0.02 -6.32
C PHE A 188 -0.14 1.51 -6.14
N VAL A 189 0.09 2.03 -4.94
CA VAL A 189 -0.09 3.46 -4.68
C VAL A 189 0.92 4.28 -5.49
N LYS A 190 2.17 3.83 -5.59
CA LYS A 190 3.19 4.49 -6.41
C LYS A 190 2.86 4.46 -7.90
N TYR A 191 2.31 3.35 -8.38
CA TYR A 191 1.80 3.23 -9.73
C TYR A 191 0.67 4.23 -9.99
N LEU A 192 -0.32 4.31 -9.08
CA LEU A 192 -1.43 5.26 -9.19
C LEU A 192 -0.92 6.71 -9.20
N GLU A 193 0.04 7.07 -8.33
CA GLU A 193 0.69 8.38 -8.32
C GLU A 193 1.27 8.74 -9.71
N ILE A 194 2.06 7.84 -10.30
CA ILE A 194 2.67 8.06 -11.62
C ILE A 194 1.58 8.25 -12.69
N LYS A 195 0.50 7.48 -12.64
CA LYS A 195 -0.59 7.56 -13.61
C LYS A 195 -1.41 8.84 -13.47
N PHE A 196 -1.73 9.25 -12.25
CA PHE A 196 -2.39 10.54 -12.03
C PHE A 196 -1.52 11.70 -12.51
N LYS A 197 -0.21 11.66 -12.24
CA LYS A 197 0.73 12.68 -12.75
C LYS A 197 0.71 12.78 -14.28
N LEU A 198 0.69 11.65 -14.99
CA LEU A 198 0.60 11.63 -16.45
C LEU A 198 -0.74 12.16 -16.97
N VAL A 199 -1.84 11.80 -16.31
CA VAL A 199 -3.17 12.33 -16.64
C VAL A 199 -3.22 13.84 -16.43
N ASN A 200 -2.63 14.35 -15.34
CA ASN A 200 -2.52 15.79 -15.04
C ASN A 200 -1.76 16.54 -16.15
N GLN A 201 -0.62 15.98 -16.60
CA GLN A 201 0.14 16.54 -17.71
C GLN A 201 -0.68 16.62 -18.99
N LEU A 202 -1.40 15.55 -19.36
CA LEU A 202 -2.26 15.55 -20.55
C LEU A 202 -3.41 16.56 -20.45
N LEU A 203 -4.07 16.65 -19.29
CA LEU A 203 -5.16 17.60 -19.11
C LEU A 203 -4.65 19.04 -19.22
N SER A 204 -3.50 19.34 -18.61
CA SER A 204 -2.87 20.66 -18.65
C SER A 204 -2.38 21.05 -20.06
N GLU A 205 -1.73 20.13 -20.78
CA GLU A 205 -1.33 20.34 -22.18
C GLU A 205 -2.54 20.59 -23.09
N ASN A 206 -3.66 19.89 -22.86
CA ASN A 206 -4.86 20.12 -23.65
C ASN A 206 -5.51 21.47 -23.32
N LEU A 207 -5.45 21.93 -22.07
CA LEU A 207 -5.97 23.24 -21.65
C LEU A 207 -5.17 24.40 -22.26
N THR A 208 -3.84 24.33 -22.20
CA THR A 208 -2.95 25.35 -22.80
C THR A 208 -3.14 25.46 -24.31
N ASN A 209 -3.21 24.33 -25.02
CA ASN A 209 -3.49 24.30 -26.45
C ASN A 209 -4.86 24.88 -26.83
N LEU A 210 -5.86 24.78 -25.95
CA LEU A 210 -7.18 25.38 -26.15
C LEU A 210 -7.11 26.90 -26.01
N SER A 211 -6.52 27.38 -24.92
CA SER A 211 -6.36 28.82 -24.64
C SER A 211 -5.57 29.54 -25.74
N THR A 212 -4.45 28.97 -26.20
CA THR A 212 -3.67 29.56 -27.30
C THR A 212 -4.45 29.62 -28.61
N LYS A 213 -5.36 28.66 -28.87
CA LYS A 213 -6.22 28.66 -30.06
C LYS A 213 -7.36 29.66 -29.96
N GLU A 214 -8.01 29.77 -28.80
CA GLU A 214 -9.05 30.77 -28.54
C GLU A 214 -8.51 32.20 -28.66
N ILE A 215 -7.32 32.47 -28.09
CA ILE A 215 -6.66 33.78 -28.22
C ILE A 215 -6.34 34.09 -29.69
N LYS A 216 -5.84 33.11 -30.46
CA LYS A 216 -5.61 33.30 -31.90
C LYS A 216 -6.91 33.52 -32.67
N LEU A 217 -8.01 32.89 -32.28
CA LEU A 217 -9.29 33.03 -32.94
C LEU A 217 -9.88 34.44 -32.74
N GLY A 218 -9.83 34.96 -31.52
CA GLY A 218 -10.31 36.31 -31.20
C GLY A 218 -9.53 37.43 -31.91
N VAL A 219 -8.24 37.19 -32.21
CA VAL A 219 -7.41 38.13 -33.00
C VAL A 219 -7.73 38.07 -34.50
N PHE A 220 -8.11 36.89 -35.02
CA PHE A 220 -8.44 36.72 -36.45
C PHE A 220 -9.87 37.09 -36.81
N GLU A 221 -10.84 37.07 -35.88
CA GLU A 221 -12.22 37.50 -36.18
C GLU A 221 -12.35 39.02 -36.46
N LEU A 222 -11.30 39.80 -36.17
CA LEU A 222 -11.21 41.22 -36.52
C LEU A 222 -10.66 41.49 -37.93
N THR A 223 -10.14 40.48 -38.64
CA THR A 223 -9.53 40.65 -39.97
C THR A 223 -10.06 39.63 -40.99
N GLU A 224 -10.68 40.13 -42.06
CA GLU A 224 -11.06 39.46 -43.32
C GLU A 224 -12.34 38.59 -43.36
N LYS A 225 -13.34 39.09 -44.11
CA LYS A 225 -14.64 38.46 -44.35
C LYS A 225 -14.68 37.43 -45.50
N ASP A 226 -13.65 37.30 -46.35
CA ASP A 226 -13.80 36.55 -47.62
C ASP A 226 -13.03 35.22 -47.74
N TYR A 227 -12.14 34.87 -46.79
CA TYR A 227 -11.41 33.59 -46.78
C TYR A 227 -12.01 32.51 -45.85
N ALA A 228 -13.28 32.68 -45.46
CA ALA A 228 -13.85 32.09 -44.24
C ALA A 228 -14.19 30.59 -44.29
N ASN A 229 -14.48 29.99 -45.46
CA ASN A 229 -15.13 28.65 -45.47
C ASN A 229 -14.17 27.45 -45.31
N THR A 230 -12.95 27.50 -45.87
CA THR A 230 -11.99 26.38 -45.79
C THR A 230 -11.24 26.34 -44.45
N LYS A 231 -10.92 27.51 -43.87
CA LYS A 231 -10.28 27.62 -42.54
C LYS A 231 -11.22 27.20 -41.40
N LYS A 232 -12.49 27.60 -41.47
CA LYS A 232 -13.53 27.25 -40.48
C LYS A 232 -13.75 25.73 -40.39
N ARG A 233 -13.73 25.01 -41.52
CA ARG A 233 -13.86 23.54 -41.56
C ARG A 233 -12.68 22.81 -40.91
N LYS A 234 -11.44 23.26 -41.15
CA LYS A 234 -10.23 22.71 -40.49
C LYS A 234 -10.26 22.98 -38.97
N HIS A 235 -10.78 24.13 -38.55
CA HIS A 235 -10.89 24.49 -37.13
C HIS A 235 -11.92 23.61 -36.38
N ILE A 236 -13.10 23.38 -36.98
CA ILE A 236 -14.14 22.50 -36.42
C ILE A 236 -13.61 21.06 -36.25
N LEU A 237 -12.84 20.56 -37.23
CA LEU A 237 -12.18 19.25 -37.15
C LEU A 237 -11.15 19.19 -36.02
N SER A 238 -10.33 20.24 -35.85
CA SER A 238 -9.38 20.33 -34.73
C SER A 238 -10.09 20.37 -33.37
N MET A 239 -11.17 21.14 -33.24
CA MET A 239 -11.94 21.26 -31.99
C MET A 239 -12.55 19.90 -31.62
N LYS A 240 -13.16 19.21 -32.59
CA LYS A 240 -13.74 17.86 -32.40
C LYS A 240 -12.70 16.83 -31.96
N MET A 241 -11.48 16.91 -32.48
CA MET A 241 -10.37 16.04 -32.06
C MET A 241 -9.90 16.34 -30.62
N ILE A 242 -9.81 17.61 -30.23
CA ILE A 242 -9.44 18.02 -28.86
C ILE A 242 -10.50 17.56 -27.86
N PHE A 243 -11.79 17.77 -28.13
CA PHE A 243 -12.87 17.28 -27.29
C PHE A 243 -12.86 15.76 -27.13
N ARG A 244 -12.62 15.01 -28.22
CA ARG A 244 -12.48 13.55 -28.17
C ARG A 244 -11.27 13.13 -27.33
N ARG A 245 -10.14 13.83 -27.42
CA ARG A 245 -8.95 13.55 -26.60
C ARG A 245 -9.24 13.81 -25.12
N ARG A 246 -9.87 14.94 -24.78
CA ARG A 246 -10.27 15.28 -23.41
C ARG A 246 -11.21 14.24 -22.80
N ARG A 247 -12.26 13.83 -23.52
CA ARG A 247 -13.18 12.77 -23.06
C ARG A 247 -12.44 11.47 -22.76
N ARG A 248 -11.48 11.07 -23.61
CA ARG A 248 -10.64 9.88 -23.35
C ARG A 248 -9.80 10.02 -22.08
N VAL A 249 -9.20 11.19 -21.85
CA VAL A 249 -8.40 11.43 -20.63
C VAL A 249 -9.26 11.43 -19.37
N GLN A 250 -10.46 12.01 -19.42
CA GLN A 250 -11.44 11.94 -18.33
C GLN A 250 -11.87 10.48 -18.05
N GLN A 251 -12.13 9.68 -19.08
CA GLN A 251 -12.43 8.25 -18.93
C GLN A 251 -11.27 7.48 -18.26
N ILE A 252 -10.03 7.77 -18.63
CA ILE A 252 -8.85 7.17 -17.98
C ILE A 252 -8.79 7.56 -16.51
N HIS A 253 -9.07 8.82 -16.16
CA HIS A 253 -9.13 9.25 -14.76
C HIS A 253 -10.18 8.46 -13.96
N LEU A 254 -11.40 8.30 -14.50
CA LEU A 254 -12.45 7.53 -13.84
C LEU A 254 -12.06 6.06 -13.64
N GLU A 255 -11.44 5.43 -14.64
CA GLU A 255 -10.94 4.06 -14.49
C GLU A 255 -9.79 3.95 -13.48
N LEU A 256 -8.90 4.95 -13.40
CA LEU A 256 -7.87 5.03 -12.34
C LEU A 256 -8.51 5.16 -10.95
N CYS A 257 -9.57 5.95 -10.80
CA CYS A 257 -10.33 6.06 -9.56
C CYS A 257 -10.98 4.72 -9.17
N LYS A 258 -11.54 3.98 -10.13
CA LYS A 258 -12.10 2.63 -9.90
C LYS A 258 -11.01 1.64 -9.48
N ILE A 259 -9.83 1.67 -10.11
CA ILE A 259 -8.69 0.84 -9.70
C ILE A 259 -8.25 1.19 -8.28
N SER A 260 -8.13 2.49 -7.97
CA SER A 260 -7.80 2.97 -6.63
C SER A 260 -8.80 2.46 -5.59
N LYS A 261 -10.10 2.46 -5.91
CA LYS A 261 -11.16 1.91 -5.05
C LYS A 261 -10.99 0.41 -4.82
N ILE A 262 -10.64 -0.35 -5.86
CA ILE A 262 -10.37 -1.79 -5.75
C ILE A 262 -9.15 -2.00 -4.85
N VAL A 263 -8.04 -1.30 -5.09
CA VAL A 263 -6.82 -1.38 -4.27
C VAL A 263 -7.11 -1.07 -2.81
N CYS A 264 -7.86 0.00 -2.51
CA CYS A 264 -8.26 0.34 -1.15
C CYS A 264 -9.18 -0.69 -0.51
N THR A 265 -10.05 -1.33 -1.30
CA THR A 265 -10.93 -2.39 -0.78
C THR A 265 -10.11 -3.63 -0.42
N VAL A 266 -9.11 -3.99 -1.23
CA VAL A 266 -8.26 -5.17 -1.03
C VAL A 266 -7.29 -4.95 0.14
N PHE A 267 -6.53 -3.85 0.12
CA PHE A 267 -5.44 -3.63 1.07
C PHE A 267 -5.83 -2.72 2.24
N GLY A 268 -6.86 -1.89 2.12
CA GLY A 268 -7.12 -0.81 3.09
C GLY A 268 -7.39 -1.31 4.51
N ILE A 269 -8.05 -2.47 4.66
CA ILE A 269 -8.26 -3.08 5.98
C ILE A 269 -6.93 -3.64 6.54
N GLN A 270 -6.13 -4.32 5.71
CA GLN A 270 -4.85 -4.89 6.13
C GLN A 270 -3.84 -3.80 6.52
N ILE A 271 -3.76 -2.71 5.76
CA ILE A 271 -2.87 -1.57 6.03
C ILE A 271 -3.31 -0.82 7.28
N ALA A 272 -4.62 -0.64 7.47
CA ALA A 272 -5.14 -0.02 8.70
C ALA A 272 -4.82 -0.87 9.94
N TRP A 273 -5.00 -2.20 9.84
CA TRP A 273 -4.62 -3.13 10.89
C TRP A 273 -3.12 -3.03 11.21
N GLU A 274 -2.28 -3.09 10.18
CA GLU A 274 -0.83 -3.00 10.29
C GLU A 274 -0.33 -1.69 10.91
N ILE A 275 -0.98 -0.57 10.62
CA ILE A 275 -0.64 0.69 11.28
C ILE A 275 -1.03 0.63 12.77
N GLY A 276 -2.16 0.01 13.10
CA GLY A 276 -2.51 -0.30 14.48
C GLY A 276 -1.44 -1.14 15.18
N GLU A 277 -0.94 -2.18 14.52
CA GLU A 277 0.17 -3.00 15.04
C GLU A 277 1.42 -2.16 15.29
N ILE A 278 1.83 -1.35 14.31
CA ILE A 278 3.01 -0.48 14.44
C ILE A 278 2.88 0.44 15.67
N ILE A 279 1.71 1.05 15.87
CA ILE A 279 1.45 1.92 17.02
C ILE A 279 1.54 1.13 18.33
N MET A 280 0.91 -0.04 18.40
CA MET A 280 0.95 -0.91 19.59
C MET A 280 2.38 -1.36 19.91
N PHE A 281 3.17 -1.74 18.91
CA PHE A 281 4.58 -2.11 19.08
C PHE A 281 5.44 -0.94 19.55
N LEU A 282 5.24 0.25 19.00
CA LEU A 282 5.95 1.45 19.46
C LEU A 282 5.62 1.77 20.91
N ILE A 283 4.34 1.73 21.30
CA ILE A 283 3.92 1.97 22.69
C ILE A 283 4.52 0.92 23.62
N GLY A 284 4.44 -0.37 23.26
CA GLY A 284 5.01 -1.45 24.05
C GLY A 284 6.54 -1.34 24.19
N ALA A 285 7.24 -0.98 23.11
CA ALA A 285 8.68 -0.78 23.14
C ALA A 285 9.07 0.44 24.01
N LEU A 286 8.37 1.57 23.88
CA LEU A 286 8.61 2.75 24.71
C LEU A 286 8.31 2.50 26.19
N TYR A 287 7.22 1.79 26.49
CA TYR A 287 6.90 1.37 27.86
C TYR A 287 7.99 0.47 28.44
N ASN A 288 8.45 -0.51 27.68
CA ASN A 288 9.56 -1.37 28.10
C ASN A 288 10.83 -0.56 28.37
N LEU A 289 11.19 0.37 27.48
CA LEU A 289 12.33 1.27 27.69
C LEU A 289 12.14 2.11 28.96
N TYR A 290 10.94 2.69 29.18
CA TYR A 290 10.64 3.47 30.37
C TYR A 290 10.81 2.65 31.67
N VAL A 291 10.20 1.46 31.76
CA VAL A 291 10.32 0.58 32.93
C VAL A 291 11.79 0.25 33.21
N ARG A 292 12.56 -0.03 32.17
CA ARG A 292 13.98 -0.40 32.31
C ARG A 292 14.85 0.76 32.76
N PHE A 293 14.72 1.91 32.11
CA PHE A 293 15.56 3.07 32.38
C PHE A 293 15.22 3.74 33.70
N ILE A 294 13.92 3.89 34.00
CA ILE A 294 13.47 4.65 35.17
C ILE A 294 13.32 3.77 36.41
N ILE A 295 12.66 2.60 36.27
CA ILE A 295 12.30 1.78 37.44
C ILE A 295 13.45 0.86 37.86
N GLN A 296 14.14 0.23 36.90
CA GLN A 296 15.12 -0.82 37.20
C GLN A 296 16.58 -0.34 37.36
N GLN A 297 16.85 0.95 37.09
CA GLN A 297 18.16 1.61 37.30
C GLN A 297 19.39 0.72 36.93
N TYR A 298 19.33 0.07 35.76
CA TYR A 298 20.45 -0.73 35.21
C TYR A 298 20.90 -1.97 36.00
N LYS A 299 20.17 -2.43 37.02
CA LYS A 299 20.59 -3.60 37.84
C LYS A 299 20.56 -4.95 37.11
N VAL A 300 20.04 -5.02 35.87
CA VAL A 300 19.84 -6.29 35.14
C VAL A 300 21.02 -6.60 34.21
N LYS A 301 21.67 -7.74 34.45
CA LYS A 301 22.67 -8.35 33.55
C LYS A 301 22.00 -8.62 32.19
N ASN A 302 22.55 -8.09 31.09
CA ASN A 302 22.01 -8.09 29.71
C ASN A 302 21.09 -6.91 29.29
N TRP A 303 21.14 -5.78 30.00
CA TRP A 303 20.37 -4.58 29.60
C TRP A 303 20.68 -4.10 28.18
N ALA A 304 21.96 -4.11 27.75
CA ALA A 304 22.38 -3.62 26.44
C ALA A 304 21.69 -4.35 25.28
N ASN A 305 21.66 -5.69 25.31
CA ASN A 305 21.07 -6.49 24.22
C ASN A 305 19.57 -6.22 24.06
N GLN A 306 18.85 -6.16 25.18
CA GLN A 306 17.40 -5.97 25.15
C GLN A 306 17.01 -4.53 24.79
N THR A 307 17.78 -3.53 25.25
CA THR A 307 17.60 -2.13 24.83
C THR A 307 17.89 -1.95 23.35
N THR A 308 18.99 -2.54 22.85
CA THR A 308 19.31 -2.54 21.41
C THR A 308 18.20 -3.19 20.59
N PHE A 309 17.64 -4.30 21.05
CA PHE A 309 16.52 -4.96 20.38
C PHE A 309 15.25 -4.08 20.33
N ALA A 310 14.88 -3.46 21.44
CA ALA A 310 13.74 -2.54 21.49
C ALA A 310 13.93 -1.33 20.57
N LEU A 311 15.13 -0.72 20.57
CA LEU A 311 15.47 0.38 19.66
C LEU A 311 15.45 -0.05 18.20
N ALA A 312 15.96 -1.25 17.88
CA ALA A 312 15.92 -1.80 16.54
C ALA A 312 14.47 -2.01 16.06
N ILE A 313 13.58 -2.54 16.91
CA ILE A 313 12.16 -2.67 16.60
C ILE A 313 11.51 -1.31 16.34
N CYS A 314 11.76 -0.32 17.21
CA CYS A 314 11.26 1.04 17.02
C CYS A 314 11.73 1.62 15.68
N PHE A 315 13.01 1.47 15.37
CA PHE A 315 13.58 1.92 14.10
C PHE A 315 12.90 1.22 12.91
N LEU A 316 12.72 -0.10 12.95
CA LEU A 316 12.02 -0.86 11.90
C LEU A 316 10.58 -0.39 11.71
N CYS A 317 9.86 -0.13 12.81
CA CYS A 317 8.50 0.42 12.79
C CYS A 317 8.45 1.79 12.09
N ILE A 318 9.40 2.68 12.41
CA ILE A 318 9.49 4.02 11.81
C ILE A 318 9.86 3.93 10.33
N VAL A 319 10.88 3.13 9.99
CA VAL A 319 11.34 2.89 8.61
C VAL A 319 10.22 2.32 7.75
N LYS A 320 9.28 1.56 8.33
CA LYS A 320 8.10 1.07 7.62
C LYS A 320 7.00 2.12 7.48
N ALA A 321 6.68 2.85 8.55
CA ALA A 321 5.58 3.81 8.56
C ALA A 321 5.84 5.06 7.70
N VAL A 322 7.09 5.56 7.67
CA VAL A 322 7.44 6.81 6.99
C VAL A 322 7.29 6.72 5.46
N PRO A 323 7.86 5.72 4.76
CA PRO A 323 7.70 5.58 3.30
C PRO A 323 6.24 5.34 2.90
N LEU A 324 5.53 4.51 3.67
CA LEU A 324 4.10 4.25 3.46
C LEU A 324 3.32 5.55 3.49
N SER A 325 3.53 6.39 4.51
CA SER A 325 2.89 7.71 4.63
C SER A 325 3.24 8.63 3.47
N ARG A 326 4.53 8.72 3.11
CA ARG A 326 5.00 9.60 2.03
C ARG A 326 4.39 9.22 0.68
N ILE A 327 4.44 7.94 0.30
CA ILE A 327 3.89 7.45 -0.98
C ILE A 327 2.39 7.73 -1.04
N CYS A 328 1.67 7.44 0.04
CA CYS A 328 0.24 7.71 0.13
C CYS A 328 -0.08 9.21 0.04
N LYS A 329 0.72 10.09 0.68
CA LYS A 329 0.57 11.55 0.59
C LYS A 329 0.77 12.04 -0.86
N TYR A 330 1.81 11.60 -1.54
CA TYR A 330 2.08 12.03 -2.93
C TYR A 330 0.99 11.57 -3.89
N ALA A 331 0.55 10.31 -3.80
CA ALA A 331 -0.56 9.81 -4.60
C ALA A 331 -1.84 10.63 -4.39
N ALA A 332 -2.16 10.98 -3.14
CA ALA A 332 -3.32 11.79 -2.82
C ALA A 332 -3.20 13.23 -3.38
N VAL A 333 -2.01 13.84 -3.31
CA VAL A 333 -1.77 15.17 -3.89
C VAL A 333 -1.98 15.15 -5.40
N GLU A 334 -1.41 14.19 -6.11
CA GLU A 334 -1.57 14.10 -7.56
C GLU A 334 -3.02 13.81 -7.98
N GLY A 335 -3.73 12.96 -7.23
CA GLY A 335 -5.15 12.73 -7.46
C GLY A 335 -6.02 13.98 -7.27
N ASN A 336 -5.74 14.81 -6.24
CA ASN A 336 -6.48 16.06 -6.01
C ASN A 336 -6.23 17.09 -7.12
N LYS A 337 -4.99 17.21 -7.59
CA LYS A 337 -4.67 18.08 -8.73
C LYS A 337 -5.47 17.67 -9.97
N THR A 338 -5.66 16.37 -10.20
CA THR A 338 -6.49 15.91 -11.34
C THR A 338 -7.93 16.40 -11.22
N ILE A 339 -8.49 16.35 -10.01
CA ILE A 339 -9.84 16.80 -9.73
C ILE A 339 -9.98 18.31 -9.94
N GLU A 340 -9.04 19.09 -9.42
CA GLU A 340 -9.01 20.55 -9.60
C GLU A 340 -8.95 20.94 -11.08
N ILE A 341 -8.10 20.27 -11.87
CA ILE A 341 -8.02 20.50 -13.31
C ILE A 341 -9.33 20.09 -13.99
N ILE A 342 -9.91 18.94 -13.69
CA ILE A 342 -11.18 18.50 -14.29
C ILE A 342 -12.31 19.49 -13.98
N HIS A 343 -12.39 19.98 -12.74
CA HIS A 343 -13.37 20.97 -12.33
C HIS A 343 -13.18 22.29 -13.09
N ALA A 344 -11.93 22.78 -13.18
CA ALA A 344 -11.62 23.99 -13.94
C ALA A 344 -12.02 23.90 -15.42
N ILE A 345 -11.88 22.71 -16.04
CA ILE A 345 -12.26 22.58 -17.45
C ILE A 345 -13.77 22.35 -17.63
N ASN A 346 -14.47 21.68 -16.70
CA ASN A 346 -15.89 21.34 -16.86
C ASN A 346 -16.86 22.47 -16.46
N GLY A 347 -16.40 23.49 -15.71
CA GLY A 347 -17.28 24.53 -15.18
C GLY A 347 -18.26 24.02 -14.10
N CYS A 348 -19.23 24.85 -13.71
CA CYS A 348 -20.23 24.51 -12.67
C CYS A 348 -21.25 23.44 -13.09
N ASP A 349 -21.35 23.07 -14.37
CA ASP A 349 -22.33 22.09 -14.88
C ASP A 349 -21.84 20.62 -14.77
N ALA A 350 -20.93 20.33 -13.84
CA ALA A 350 -20.42 18.98 -13.67
C ALA A 350 -21.48 18.06 -13.07
N ASN A 351 -21.99 17.13 -13.88
CA ASN A 351 -22.87 16.02 -13.47
C ASN A 351 -22.45 15.43 -12.11
N THR A 352 -23.40 15.36 -11.18
CA THR A 352 -23.27 14.83 -9.80
C THR A 352 -22.59 13.46 -9.73
N ASN A 353 -22.76 12.61 -10.75
CA ASN A 353 -22.08 11.32 -10.88
C ASN A 353 -20.54 11.41 -10.91
N ILE A 354 -19.98 12.47 -11.49
CA ILE A 354 -18.51 12.67 -11.50
C ILE A 354 -18.04 13.06 -10.09
N GLN A 355 -18.86 13.78 -9.34
CA GLN A 355 -18.56 14.27 -8.00
C GLN A 355 -18.54 13.14 -6.95
N GLU A 356 -19.44 12.16 -7.07
CA GLU A 356 -19.47 10.98 -6.18
C GLU A 356 -18.29 10.03 -6.39
N GLU A 357 -17.85 9.81 -7.64
CA GLU A 357 -16.66 8.99 -7.91
C GLU A 357 -15.35 9.69 -7.48
N VAL A 358 -15.32 11.02 -7.54
CA VAL A 358 -14.20 11.89 -7.08
C VAL A 358 -14.04 11.90 -5.55
N CYS A 359 -15.13 11.72 -4.81
CA CYS A 359 -15.14 11.69 -3.34
C CYS A 359 -14.31 10.52 -2.74
N PHE A 360 -13.89 9.52 -3.54
CA PHE A 360 -13.07 8.42 -3.03
C PHE A 360 -11.56 8.71 -2.98
N CYS A 361 -11.03 9.66 -3.77
CA CYS A 361 -9.66 10.19 -3.57
C CYS A 361 -9.53 10.81 -2.16
N TYR A 362 -10.62 11.38 -1.64
CA TYR A 362 -10.70 11.82 -0.26
C TYR A 362 -10.64 10.66 0.73
N THR A 363 -11.05 9.43 0.40
CA THR A 363 -10.97 8.30 1.35
C THR A 363 -9.53 7.91 1.64
N ILE A 364 -8.66 7.86 0.62
CA ILE A 364 -7.21 7.69 0.82
C ILE A 364 -6.66 8.84 1.66
N LYS A 365 -7.02 10.09 1.29
CA LYS A 365 -6.62 11.29 2.03
C LYS A 365 -7.10 11.26 3.48
N LEU A 366 -8.33 10.82 3.75
CA LEU A 366 -8.95 10.72 5.08
C LEU A 366 -8.31 9.62 5.92
N TYR A 367 -7.95 8.48 5.30
CA TYR A 367 -7.20 7.42 5.95
C TYR A 367 -5.84 7.92 6.45
N ILE A 368 -5.05 8.54 5.56
CA ILE A 368 -3.73 9.08 5.91
C ILE A 368 -3.87 10.26 6.88
N TYR A 369 -4.78 11.20 6.59
CA TYR A 369 -4.96 12.42 7.38
C TYR A 369 -5.51 12.13 8.77
N ARG A 370 -6.50 11.23 8.93
CA ARG A 370 -6.98 10.84 10.28
C ARG A 370 -5.91 10.08 11.06
N MET A 371 -5.08 9.26 10.41
CA MET A 371 -4.00 8.56 11.09
C MET A 371 -2.87 9.50 11.55
N PHE A 372 -2.43 10.44 10.71
CA PHE A 372 -1.34 11.36 11.06
C PHE A 372 -1.78 12.59 11.86
N LYS A 373 -3.04 13.04 11.73
CA LYS A 373 -3.56 14.13 12.56
C LYS A 373 -3.70 13.69 14.03
N GLY A 374 -4.06 12.42 14.28
CA GLY A 374 -4.06 11.85 15.64
C GLY A 374 -2.67 11.84 16.29
N VAL A 375 -1.61 11.67 15.51
CA VAL A 375 -0.20 11.71 16.00
C VAL A 375 0.26 13.14 16.28
N LYS A 376 -0.23 14.15 15.54
CA LYS A 376 0.06 15.56 15.84
C LYS A 376 -0.74 16.10 17.03
N THR A 377 -1.84 15.46 17.42
CA THR A 377 -2.68 15.84 18.56
C THR A 377 -2.42 15.00 19.81
N LEU A 378 -1.23 14.40 19.93
CA LEU A 378 -0.81 13.61 21.09
C LEU A 378 -0.26 14.48 22.24
N ASP A 379 -0.70 15.74 22.31
CA ASP A 379 -0.79 16.48 23.58
C ASP A 379 -2.00 15.91 24.33
N LEU A 380 -1.73 14.99 25.27
CA LEU A 380 -2.71 14.42 26.21
C LEU A 380 -3.07 15.46 27.31
N PRO A 381 -4.30 15.44 27.90
CA PRO A 381 -4.93 14.21 28.37
C PRO A 381 -6.40 14.00 27.97
N GLY A 382 -6.75 12.71 27.83
CA GLY A 382 -8.11 12.19 27.88
C GLY A 382 -8.86 12.16 26.54
N LYS A 383 -8.72 11.06 25.78
CA LYS A 383 -9.79 10.51 24.90
C LYS A 383 -9.35 9.20 24.25
N MET A 384 -9.81 8.08 24.83
CA MET A 384 -9.72 6.72 24.26
C MET A 384 -10.95 6.42 23.37
N THR A 385 -11.53 7.43 22.71
CA THR A 385 -12.74 7.35 21.88
C THR A 385 -12.45 7.11 20.40
N PHE A 386 -11.19 7.21 19.98
CA PHE A 386 -10.77 7.20 18.57
C PHE A 386 -11.08 5.87 17.85
N PHE A 387 -10.90 4.73 18.50
CA PHE A 387 -11.20 3.42 17.90
C PHE A 387 -12.70 3.15 17.76
N LYS A 388 -13.53 3.68 18.67
CA LYS A 388 -14.99 3.46 18.67
C LYS A 388 -15.69 4.20 17.52
N GLU A 389 -15.22 5.41 17.17
CA GLU A 389 -15.73 6.13 15.99
C GLU A 389 -15.32 5.48 14.66
N MET A 390 -14.09 4.96 14.57
CA MET A 390 -13.55 4.37 13.34
C MET A 390 -14.38 3.18 12.84
N PHE A 391 -14.91 2.36 13.75
CA PHE A 391 -15.82 1.25 13.41
C PHE A 391 -17.26 1.73 13.18
N ARG A 392 -17.74 2.70 13.97
CA ARG A 392 -19.13 3.18 13.89
C ARG A 392 -19.43 3.90 12.57
N THR A 393 -18.48 4.64 11.98
CA THR A 393 -18.73 5.33 10.69
C THR A 393 -18.77 4.40 9.47
N LYS A 394 -18.15 3.22 9.53
CA LYS A 394 -18.18 2.25 8.42
C LYS A 394 -19.44 1.39 8.38
N VAL A 395 -19.99 1.03 9.54
CA VAL A 395 -21.22 0.23 9.63
C VAL A 395 -22.44 1.05 9.20
N LEU A 396 -22.48 2.35 9.52
CA LEU A 396 -23.61 3.21 9.15
C LEU A 396 -23.64 3.62 7.67
N ARG A 397 -22.51 3.59 6.95
CA ARG A 397 -22.48 3.86 5.50
C ARG A 397 -22.85 2.67 4.62
N TYR A 398 -22.70 1.44 5.10
CA TYR A 398 -23.15 0.25 4.37
C TYR A 398 -24.65 -0.01 4.50
N LYS A 399 -25.29 0.50 5.57
CA LYS A 399 -26.73 0.35 5.78
C LYS A 399 -27.59 1.28 4.90
N LYS A 400 -27.00 2.26 4.23
CA LYS A 400 -27.69 3.25 3.38
C LYS A 400 -27.58 2.98 1.87
N ILE A 401 -27.00 1.84 1.49
CA ILE A 401 -26.82 1.41 0.09
C ILE A 401 -27.63 0.13 -0.22
N TYR A 402 -28.32 -0.44 0.78
CA TYR A 402 -29.16 -1.64 0.65
C TYR A 402 -30.52 -1.53 1.38
N LEU A 403 -31.00 -0.30 1.51
CA LEU A 403 -32.37 0.11 1.79
C LEU A 403 -32.60 1.35 0.92
#